data_AF-A0AAF0MSM2-F1
#
_entry.id   AF-A0AAF0MSM2-F1
#
_cell.length_a   1.000
_cell.length_b   1.000
_cell.length_c   1.000
_cell.angle_alpha   90.00
_cell.angle_beta   90.00
_cell.angle_gamma   90.00
#
_symmetry.space_group_name_H-M   'P 1'
#
loop_
_entity.id
_entity.type
_entity.pdbx_description
1 polymer ?
#
loop_
_entity_poly.entity_id
_entity_poly.type
_entity_poly.pdbx_seq_one_letter_code
_entity_poly.pdbx_strand_id
1 'polypeptide(L)' 'MLVKVGKSAAHPMEEDHYIVFIAIEADGIYMRKNLKPGDKPEAFFPTDAKDVVAYEYCNKHGLWTYKE' A
#
# COMPACT_ATOMS: atom_id res chain seq x y z
N MET A 1 -4.43 8.17 -7.87
CA MET A 1 -5.00 6.93 -7.35
C MET A 1 -4.82 6.84 -5.83
N LEU A 2 -5.88 6.49 -5.08
CA LEU A 2 -5.79 6.23 -3.63
C LEU A 2 -5.81 4.72 -3.39
N VAL A 3 -4.75 4.18 -2.78
CA VAL A 3 -4.64 2.77 -2.39
C VAL A 3 -4.88 2.66 -0.88
N LYS A 4 -5.74 1.73 -0.47
CA LYS A 4 -6.04 1.44 0.95
C LYS A 4 -5.74 -0.02 1.24
N VAL A 5 -5.17 -0.30 2.41
CA VAL A 5 -4.85 -1.67 2.84
C VAL A 5 -5.87 -2.16 3.85
N GLY A 6 -6.53 -3.25 3.50
CA GLY A 6 -7.61 -3.85 4.26
C GLY A 6 -8.88 -4.08 3.42
N LYS A 7 -9.29 -5.34 3.23
CA LYS A 7 -10.42 -5.71 2.37
C LYS A 7 -11.77 -5.29 2.95
N SER A 8 -11.98 -5.51 4.25
CA SER A 8 -13.25 -5.24 4.93
C SER A 8 -13.10 -4.28 6.12
N ALA A 9 -11.90 -4.18 6.68
CA ALA A 9 -11.53 -3.26 7.74
C ALA A 9 -10.11 -2.74 7.47
N ALA A 10 -9.81 -1.53 7.92
CA ALA A 10 -8.47 -0.96 7.82
C ALA A 10 -7.45 -1.87 8.51
N HIS A 11 -6.31 -2.11 7.86
CA HIS A 11 -5.23 -2.86 8.46
C HIS A 11 -4.70 -2.14 9.72
N PRO A 12 -4.31 -2.86 10.79
CA PRO A 12 -3.70 -2.25 11.97
C PRO A 12 -2.44 -1.43 11.63
N MET A 13 -2.21 -0.37 12.38
CA MET A 13 -1.05 0.51 12.22
C MET A 13 -0.42 0.79 13.59
N GLU A 14 -0.26 -0.26 14.40
CA GLU A 14 0.34 -0.20 15.73
C GLU A 14 1.85 -0.42 15.66
N GLU A 15 2.60 -0.09 16.71
CA GLU A 15 4.07 -0.20 16.73
C GLU A 15 4.57 -1.60 16.37
N ASP A 16 3.88 -2.65 16.84
CA ASP A 16 4.25 -4.03 16.61
C ASP A 16 3.64 -4.60 15.33
N HIS A 17 2.59 -3.99 14.77
CA HIS A 17 1.84 -4.51 13.62
C HIS A 17 1.34 -3.37 12.71
N TYR A 18 2.05 -3.14 11.61
CA TYR A 18 1.74 -2.06 10.67
C TYR A 18 2.17 -2.37 9.24
N ILE A 19 1.60 -1.60 8.31
CA ILE A 19 2.06 -1.55 6.92
C ILE A 19 3.31 -0.70 6.84
N VAL A 20 4.43 -1.29 6.42
CA VAL A 20 5.73 -0.61 6.29
C VAL A 20 5.74 0.26 5.03
N PHE A 21 5.16 -0.24 3.93
CA PHE A 21 5.02 0.53 2.72
C PHE A 21 3.83 0.10 1.89
N ILE A 22 3.38 1.04 1.06
CA ILE A 22 2.50 0.80 -0.07
C ILE A 22 3.27 1.24 -1.32
N ALA A 23 3.20 0.47 -2.39
CA ALA A 23 3.77 0.83 -3.67
C ALA A 23 2.80 0.51 -4.81
N ILE A 24 3.00 1.18 -5.93
CA ILE A 24 2.35 0.83 -7.18
C ILE A 24 3.36 0.77 -8.30
N GLU A 25 3.11 -0.09 -9.26
CA GLU A 25 3.69 -0.03 -10.60
C GLU A 25 2.57 0.38 -11.56
N ALA A 26 2.74 1.54 -12.19
CA ALA A 26 1.75 2.19 -13.04
C ALA A 26 2.42 2.57 -14.36
N ASP A 27 2.02 1.92 -15.45
CA ASP A 27 2.62 2.10 -16.79
C ASP A 27 4.17 2.00 -16.78
N GLY A 28 4.71 1.03 -16.02
CA GLY A 28 6.15 0.80 -15.87
C GLY A 28 6.87 1.78 -14.93
N ILE A 29 6.15 2.71 -14.30
CA ILE A 29 6.68 3.62 -13.27
C ILE A 29 6.39 3.03 -11.88
N TYR A 30 7.45 2.79 -11.13
CA TYR A 30 7.33 2.35 -9.74
C TYR A 30 7.31 3.54 -8.78
N MET A 31 6.27 3.64 -7.95
CA MET A 31 6.12 4.64 -6.91
C MET A 31 5.91 3.96 -5.57
N ARG A 32 6.57 4.44 -4.51
CA ARG A 32 6.47 3.87 -3.16
C ARG A 32 6.27 4.96 -2.12
N LYS A 33 5.36 4.68 -1.17
CA LYS A 33 5.16 5.44 0.06
C LYS A 33 5.50 4.55 1.24
N ASN A 34 6.52 4.94 2.00
CA ASN A 34 6.74 4.37 3.33
C ASN A 34 5.74 4.97 4.32
N LEU A 35 5.27 4.12 5.22
CA LEU A 35 4.40 4.49 6.33
C LEU A 35 5.10 4.16 7.65
N LYS A 36 4.56 4.67 8.74
CA LYS A 36 5.00 4.44 10.12
C LYS A 36 3.79 4.00 10.97
N PRO A 37 4.02 3.37 12.13
CA PRO A 37 2.97 3.19 13.12
C PRO A 37 2.23 4.51 13.39
N GLY A 38 0.90 4.43 13.51
CA GLY A 38 -0.02 5.55 13.68
C GLY A 38 -0.50 6.21 12.38
N ASP A 39 0.19 6.01 11.25
CA ASP A 39 -0.30 6.50 9.96
C ASP A 39 -1.60 5.77 9.56
N LYS A 40 -2.39 6.38 8.67
CA LYS A 40 -3.47 5.64 8.00
C LYS A 40 -2.86 4.60 7.06
N PRO A 41 -3.43 3.39 6.94
CA PRO A 41 -2.97 2.35 6.01
C PRO A 41 -3.40 2.66 4.57
N GLU A 42 -3.09 3.87 4.08
CA GLU A 42 -3.44 4.34 2.74
C GLU A 42 -2.35 5.25 2.16
N ALA A 43 -2.24 5.28 0.83
CA ALA A 43 -1.30 6.12 0.12
C ALA A 43 -1.93 6.66 -1.18
N PHE A 44 -1.72 7.95 -1.44
CA PHE A 44 -2.09 8.57 -2.70
C PHE A 44 -0.89 8.61 -3.64
N PHE A 45 -1.12 8.20 -4.89
CA PHE A 45 -0.14 8.26 -5.97
C PHE A 45 -0.69 9.11 -7.12
N PRO A 46 0.04 10.14 -7.57
CA PRO A 46 -0.40 11.00 -8.66
C PRO A 46 -0.15 10.33 -10.01
N THR A 47 -1.13 9.54 -10.47
CA THR A 47 -1.10 8.86 -11.77
C THR A 47 -2.52 8.72 -12.33
N ASP A 48 -2.61 8.75 -13.65
CA ASP A 48 -3.76 8.47 -14.50
C ASP A 48 -3.64 7.11 -15.25
N ALA A 49 -2.65 6.29 -14.89
CA ALA A 49 -2.43 4.97 -15.46
C ALA A 49 -3.67 4.08 -15.29
N LYS A 50 -3.90 3.23 -16.30
CA LYS A 50 -5.03 2.29 -16.32
C LYS A 50 -4.62 0.89 -15.85
N ASP A 51 -3.40 0.48 -16.18
CA ASP A 51 -2.83 -0.78 -15.71
C ASP A 51 -1.96 -0.50 -14.48
N VAL A 52 -2.45 -0.95 -13.33
CA VAL A 52 -1.75 -0.75 -12.05
C VAL A 52 -1.62 -2.06 -11.30
N VAL A 53 -0.42 -2.32 -10.81
CA VAL A 53 -0.17 -3.36 -9.79
C VAL A 53 0.12 -2.66 -8.48
N ALA A 54 -0.63 -2.99 -7.44
CA ALA A 54 -0.41 -2.50 -6.09
C ALA A 54 0.34 -3.53 -5.25
N TYR A 55 1.22 -3.03 -4.39
CA TYR A 55 2.02 -3.80 -3.44
C TYR A 55 1.82 -3.20 -2.05
N GLU A 56 1.69 -4.05 -1.05
CA GLU A 56 1.74 -3.66 0.36
C GLU A 56 2.63 -4.62 1.13
N TYR A 57 3.36 -4.10 2.11
CA TYR A 57 4.16 -4.93 3.00
C TYR A 57 3.78 -4.70 4.45
N CYS A 58 3.24 -5.72 5.08
CA CYS A 58 3.03 -5.79 6.50
C CYS A 58 4.27 -6.34 7.20
N ASN A 59 4.70 -5.71 8.30
CA ASN A 59 5.86 -6.17 9.07
C ASN A 59 5.68 -7.59 9.65
N LYS A 60 4.44 -8.05 9.87
CA LYS A 60 4.12 -9.41 10.35
C LYS A 60 3.72 -10.38 9.26
N HIS A 61 2.99 -9.91 8.24
CA HIS A 61 2.37 -10.78 7.23
C HIS A 61 3.08 -10.77 5.88
N GLY A 62 4.17 -10.03 5.75
CA GLY A 62 4.99 -9.99 4.54
C GLY A 62 4.37 -9.16 3.41
N LEU A 63 4.81 -9.46 2.19
CA LEU A 63 4.42 -8.75 0.97
C LEU A 63 3.14 -9.34 0.37
N TRP A 64 2.21 -8.47 0.01
CA TRP A 64 1.03 -8.82 -0.76
C TRP A 64 0.99 -7.98 -2.03
N THR A 65 0.43 -8.58 -3.09
CA THR A 65 0.31 -7.96 -4.41
C THR A 65 -1.13 -8.08 -4.90
N TYR A 66 -1.64 -7.01 -5.48
CA TYR A 66 -2.95 -6.99 -6.11
C TYR A 66 -2.82 -6.35 -7.49
N LYS A 67 -3.42 -7.01 -8.49
CA LYS A 67 -3.61 -6.47 -9.83
C LYS A 67 -5.09 -6.54 -10.12
N GLU A 68 -5.67 -5.44 -10.60
CA GLU A 68 -7.04 -5.43 -11.09
C GLU A 68 -7.15 -6.16 -12.43
#